data_AF-A0A930RHA6-F1
#
_entry.id   AF-A0A930RHA6-F1
#
_cell.length_a   1.000
_cell.length_b   1.000
_cell.length_c   1.000
_cell.angle_alpha   90.00
_cell.angle_beta   90.00
_cell.angle_gamma   90.00
#
_symmetry.space_group_name_H-M   'P 1'
#
loop_
_entity.id
_entity.type
_entity.pdbx_description
1 polymer ?
#
loop_
_entity_poly.entity_id
_entity_poly.type
_entity_poly.pdbx_seq_one_letter_code
_entity_poly.pdbx_strand_id
1 'polypeptide(L)' 'ENACLIITHNARILDKLKVNFVHVLAKGEIIREGGAELVEQINAEGFAHILAEHDRVG' A
#
# COMPACT_ATOMS: atom_id res chain seq x y z
N GLU A 1 5.84 20.20 -14.59
CA GLU A 1 5.96 18.85 -14.01
C GLU A 1 4.62 18.49 -13.39
N ASN A 2 4.16 17.25 -13.54
CA ASN A 2 2.83 16.83 -13.09
C ASN A 2 2.97 15.67 -12.10
N ALA A 3 2.10 15.61 -11.11
CA ALA A 3 1.98 14.50 -10.17
C ALA A 3 0.56 13.92 -10.24
N CYS A 4 0.43 12.63 -9.93
CA CYS A 4 -0.85 11.93 -9.85
C CYS A 4 -0.92 11.17 -8.53
N LEU A 5 -1.99 11.41 -7.76
CA LEU A 5 -2.30 10.65 -6.56
C LEU A 5 -3.49 9.73 -6.86
N ILE A 6 -3.30 8.44 -6.64
CA ILE A 6 -4.31 7.42 -6.88
C ILE A 6 -4.65 6.81 -5.52
N ILE A 7 -5.92 6.90 -5.13
CA ILE A 7 -6.43 6.30 -3.89
C ILE A 7 -7.31 5.12 -4.28
N THR A 8 -6.94 3.92 -3.82
CA THR A 8 -7.61 2.68 -4.14
C THR A 8 -7.53 1.71 -2.98
N HIS A 9 -8.59 0.93 -2.77
CA HIS A 9 -8.59 -0.25 -1.90
C HIS A 9 -8.48 -1.55 -2.72
N ASN A 10 -8.47 -1.45 -4.07
CA ASN A 10 -8.33 -2.58 -4.98
C ASN A 10 -6.87 -2.74 -5.36
N ALA A 11 -6.20 -3.76 -4.81
CA ALA A 11 -4.80 -4.05 -5.11
C ALA A 11 -4.53 -4.38 -6.59
N ARG A 12 -5.49 -4.97 -7.30
CA ARG A 12 -5.31 -5.40 -8.71
C ARG A 12 -5.07 -4.25 -9.69
N ILE A 13 -5.47 -3.02 -9.34
CA ILE A 13 -5.18 -1.87 -10.20
C ILE A 13 -3.69 -1.53 -10.19
N LEU A 14 -2.99 -1.86 -9.10
CA LEU A 14 -1.58 -1.56 -8.93
C LEU A 14 -0.72 -2.41 -9.89
N ASP A 15 -1.17 -3.62 -10.27
CA ASP A 15 -0.51 -4.46 -11.29
C ASP A 15 -0.37 -3.79 -12.66
N LYS A 16 -1.24 -2.83 -12.95
CA LYS A 16 -1.30 -2.12 -14.25
C LYS A 16 -0.69 -0.73 -14.19
N LEU A 17 -0.22 -0.29 -13.03
CA LEU A 17 0.25 1.06 -12.79
C LEU A 17 1.70 1.04 -12.34
N LYS A 18 2.55 1.82 -12.99
CA LYS A 18 3.89 2.09 -12.50
C LYS A 18 3.83 3.22 -11.48
N VAL A 19 3.95 2.88 -10.20
CA VAL A 19 3.97 3.84 -9.09
C VAL A 19 5.40 4.07 -8.60
N ASN A 20 5.67 5.29 -8.13
CA ASN A 20 6.95 5.64 -7.52
C ASN A 20 6.93 5.47 -6.00
N PHE A 21 5.76 5.64 -5.38
CA PHE A 21 5.58 5.62 -3.95
C PHE A 21 4.19 5.08 -3.60
N VAL A 22 4.10 4.33 -2.52
CA VAL A 22 2.90 3.68 -2.01
C VAL A 22 2.76 3.99 -0.52
N HIS A 23 1.57 4.40 -0.12
CA HIS A 23 1.18 4.56 1.28
C HIS A 23 0.01 3.62 1.58
N VAL A 24 0.09 2.87 2.68
CA VAL A 24 -1.02 2.09 3.22
C VAL A 24 -1.63 2.87 4.37
N LEU A 25 -2.89 3.27 4.21
CA LEU A 25 -3.65 4.01 5.20
C LEU A 25 -4.60 3.07 5.94
N ALA A 26 -4.56 3.09 7.28
CA ALA A 26 -5.48 2.36 8.14
C ALA A 26 -5.77 3.17 9.41
N LYS A 27 -7.00 3.10 9.92
CA LYS A 27 -7.42 3.80 11.17
C LYS A 27 -7.10 5.31 11.20
N GLY A 28 -7.02 5.95 10.03
CA GLY A 28 -6.70 7.39 9.90
C GLY A 28 -5.21 7.72 9.88
N GLU A 29 -4.33 6.71 9.92
CA GLU A 29 -2.88 6.85 9.96
C GLU A 29 -2.21 6.09 8.81
N ILE A 30 -1.07 6.60 8.36
CA ILE A 30 -0.23 5.87 7.40
C ILE A 30 0.56 4.83 8.19
N ILE A 31 0.23 3.56 7.99
CA ILE A 31 0.79 2.46 8.78
C ILE A 31 1.97 1.77 8.07
N ARG A 32 2.11 2.00 6.76
CA ARG A 32 3.20 1.45 5.94
C ARG A 32 3.45 2.37 4.75
N GLU A 33 4.72 2.54 4.41
CA GLU A 33 5.17 3.29 3.23
C GLU A 33 6.25 2.48 2.51
N GLY A 34 6.33 2.64 1.19
CA GLY A 34 7.33 1.95 0.36
C GLY A 34 7.22 2.32 -1.10
N GLY A 35 8.06 1.72 -1.92
CA GLY A 35 8.01 1.83 -3.38
C GLY A 35 7.11 0.77 -4.02
N ALA A 36 7.43 0.42 -5.26
CA ALA A 36 6.70 -0.60 -6.01
C ALA A 36 6.79 -2.00 -5.36
N GLU A 37 7.83 -2.28 -4.58
CA GLU A 37 7.99 -3.53 -3.82
C GLU A 37 6.87 -3.74 -2.80
N LEU A 38 6.30 -2.65 -2.26
CA LEU A 38 5.17 -2.74 -1.34
C LEU A 38 3.90 -3.22 -2.05
N VAL A 39 3.75 -2.89 -3.34
CA VAL A 39 2.65 -3.43 -4.17
C VAL A 39 2.79 -4.94 -4.31
N GLU A 40 4.00 -5.42 -4.62
CA GLU A 40 4.27 -6.85 -4.79
C GLU A 40 3.96 -7.61 -3.49
N GLN A 41 4.35 -7.06 -2.34
CA GLN A 41 4.02 -7.62 -1.04
C GLN A 41 2.50 -7.67 -0.79
N ILE A 42 1.79 -6.56 -1.04
CA ILE A 42 0.33 -6.48 -0.89
C ILE A 42 -0.38 -7.50 -1.79
N ASN A 43 0.12 -7.73 -3.00
CA ASN A 43 -0.44 -8.70 -3.93
C ASN A 43 -0.21 -10.15 -3.49
N ALA A 44 0.96 -10.44 -2.90
CA ALA A 44 1.32 -11.78 -2.45
C ALA A 44 0.65 -12.17 -1.12
N GLU A 45 0.64 -11.25 -0.15
CA GLU A 45 0.28 -11.52 1.25
C GLU A 45 -1.07 -10.89 1.64
N GLY A 46 -1.58 -9.95 0.84
CA GLY A 46 -2.77 -9.18 1.13
C GLY A 46 -2.54 -8.06 2.17
N PHE A 47 -3.47 -7.09 2.22
CA PHE A 47 -3.43 -6.02 3.22
C PHE A 47 -3.53 -6.51 4.67
N ALA A 48 -4.14 -7.68 4.88
CA ALA A 48 -4.31 -8.26 6.21
C ALA A 48 -2.97 -8.53 6.92
N HIS A 49 -1.92 -8.87 6.16
CA HIS A 49 -0.59 -9.07 6.69
C HIS A 49 -0.03 -7.77 7.29
N ILE A 50 -0.10 -6.68 6.52
CA ILE A 50 0.38 -5.35 6.94
C ILE A 50 -0.40 -4.84 8.17
N LEU A 51 -1.72 -5.05 8.18
CA LEU A 51 -2.56 -4.69 9.33
C LEU A 51 -2.19 -5.48 10.59
N ALA A 52 -1.94 -6.78 10.44
CA ALA A 52 -1.55 -7.64 11.55
C ALA A 52 -0.14 -7.31 12.09
N GLU A 53 0.79 -6.91 11.22
CA GLU A 53 2.11 -6.39 11.64
C GLU A 53 1.96 -5.11 12.46
N HIS A 54 1.17 -4.16 11.96
CA HIS A 54 0.95 -2.88 12.63
C HIS A 54 0.30 -3.07 14.02
N ASP A 55 -0.76 -3.88 14.09
CA ASP A 55 -1.50 -4.12 15.34
C ASP A 55 -0.71 -4.94 16.38
N ARG A 56 0.46 -5.51 16.03
CA ARG A 56 1.39 -6.13 16.99
C ARG A 56 2.39 -5.14 17.60
N VAL A 57 2.57 -3.99 16.97
CA VAL A 57 3.51 -2.94 17.41
C VAL A 57 2.79 -1.82 18.17
N GLY A 58 1.47 -1.69 17.97
CA GLY A 58 0.59 -0.76 18.70
C GLY A 58 0.09 -1.25 20.05
#